data_AF-A0A2V8FQT7-F1
#
_entry.id   AF-A0A2V8FQT7-F1
#
_cell.length_a   1.000
_cell.length_b   1.000
_cell.length_c   1.000
_cell.angle_alpha   90.00
_cell.angle_beta   90.00
_cell.angle_gamma   90.00
#
_symmetry.space_group_name_H-M   'P 1'
#
loop_
_entity.id
_entity.type
_entity.pdbx_description
1 polymer ?
#
loop_
_entity_poly.entity_id
_entity_poly.type
_entity_poly.pdbx_seq_one_letter_code
_entity_poly.pdbx_strand_id
1 'polypeptide(L)' 'MSSSPDCPVLDRSAGSSVVDLIGRTPLVRLRRFERETPGVELYAKAEWQNPGGSVKDRAAARMI' A
#
# COMPACT_ATOMS: atom_id res chain seq x y z
N MET A 1 40.88 -5.22 -17.16
CA MET A 1 40.01 -4.16 -17.72
C MET A 1 39.24 -4.75 -18.89
N SER A 2 38.01 -5.19 -18.65
CA SER A 2 36.87 -4.95 -19.54
C SER A 2 35.68 -5.62 -18.86
N SER A 3 34.86 -4.74 -18.29
CA SER A 3 33.61 -4.95 -17.58
C SER A 3 32.72 -6.06 -18.16
N SER A 4 32.44 -7.07 -17.34
CA SER A 4 31.20 -7.85 -17.45
C SER A 4 30.01 -6.89 -17.29
N PRO A 5 28.95 -7.00 -18.09
CA PRO A 5 27.77 -6.16 -17.93
C PRO A 5 27.08 -6.56 -16.63
N ASP A 6 26.84 -5.58 -15.77
CA ASP A 6 26.05 -5.71 -14.55
C ASP A 6 24.70 -6.36 -14.88
N CYS A 7 24.51 -7.60 -14.43
CA CYS A 7 23.19 -8.22 -14.40
C CYS A 7 22.30 -7.34 -13.54
N PRO A 8 21.19 -6.78 -14.07
CA PRO A 8 20.28 -6.02 -13.24
C PRO A 8 19.58 -7.02 -12.34
N VAL A 9 19.93 -7.01 -11.05
CA VAL A 9 19.15 -7.68 -10.01
C VAL A 9 17.86 -6.85 -9.85
N LEU A 10 16.91 -7.04 -10.77
CA LEU A 10 15.53 -6.61 -10.55
C LEU A 10 14.90 -7.66 -9.64
N ASP A 11 14.93 -7.38 -8.34
CA ASP A 11 14.17 -8.09 -7.33
C ASP A 11 12.68 -8.09 -7.72
N ARG A 12 12.18 -9.23 -8.21
CA ARG A 12 10.83 -9.43 -8.74
C ARG A 12 9.80 -9.73 -7.64
N SER A 13 9.81 -9.01 -6.52
CA SER A 13 8.78 -9.19 -5.48
C SER A 13 7.76 -8.04 -5.37
N ALA A 14 7.84 -7.02 -6.24
CA ALA A 14 6.80 -6.01 -6.39
C ALA A 14 6.10 -6.23 -7.75
N GLY A 15 4.78 -6.03 -7.79
CA GLY A 15 3.96 -6.30 -8.97
C GLY A 15 4.53 -5.71 -10.27
N SER A 16 4.16 -6.31 -11.40
CA SER A 16 4.63 -5.94 -12.74
C SER A 16 4.44 -4.47 -13.09
N SER A 17 3.53 -3.79 -12.41
CA SER A 17 3.23 -2.37 -12.57
C SER A 17 2.93 -1.71 -11.21
N VAL A 18 3.01 -0.38 -11.17
CA VAL A 18 2.58 0.41 -10.00
C VAL A 18 1.10 0.20 -9.67
N VAL A 19 0.28 -0.15 -10.66
CA VAL A 19 -1.15 -0.42 -10.50
C VAL A 19 -1.37 -1.69 -9.67
N ASP A 20 -0.48 -2.68 -9.78
CA ASP A 20 -0.53 -3.93 -9.02
C ASP A 20 -0.27 -3.72 -7.51
N LEU A 21 0.28 -2.57 -7.15
CA LEU A 21 0.53 -2.17 -5.75
C LEU A 21 -0.67 -1.47 -5.11
N ILE A 22 -1.72 -1.16 -5.87
CA ILE A 22 -2.93 -0.49 -5.35
C ILE A 22 -3.76 -1.48 -4.53
N GLY A 23 -4.16 -1.06 -3.32
CA GLY A 23 -4.93 -1.87 -2.39
C GLY A 23 -4.06 -2.59 -1.36
N ARG A 24 -4.60 -3.66 -0.76
CA ARG A 24 -3.99 -4.40 0.38
C ARG A 24 -3.48 -3.50 1.54
N THR A 25 -4.03 -2.30 1.67
CA THR A 25 -3.67 -1.36 2.74
C THR A 25 -4.03 -1.93 4.11
N PRO A 26 -3.22 -1.67 5.15
CA PRO A 26 -3.44 -2.27 6.46
C PRO A 26 -4.67 -1.67 7.17
N LEU A 27 -5.24 -2.46 8.08
CA LEU A 27 -6.16 -1.97 9.10
C LEU A 27 -5.35 -1.64 10.34
N VAL A 28 -5.36 -0.38 10.76
CA VAL A 28 -4.62 0.12 11.92
C VAL A 28 -5.58 0.29 13.09
N ARG A 29 -5.34 -0.42 14.19
CA ARG A 29 -6.17 -0.31 15.39
C ARG A 29 -5.91 0.99 16.15
N LEU A 30 -6.96 1.74 16.43
CA LEU A 30 -6.91 3.06 17.03
C LEU A 30 -7.13 3.03 18.56
N ARG A 31 -6.25 2.32 19.27
CA ARG A 31 -6.38 2.08 20.73
C ARG A 31 -6.55 3.34 21.59
N ARG A 32 -5.99 4.48 21.16
CA ARG A 32 -6.11 5.74 21.91
C ARG A 32 -7.55 6.24 21.99
N PHE A 33 -8.31 6.11 20.89
CA PHE A 33 -9.70 6.59 20.80
C PHE A 33 -10.70 5.60 21.43
N GLU A 34 -10.32 4.33 21.57
CA GLU A 34 -11.12 3.32 22.29
C GLU A 34 -11.34 3.71 23.77
N ARG A 35 -10.48 4.54 24.37
CA ARG A 35 -10.67 5.07 25.74
C ARG A 35 -11.92 5.93 25.89
N GLU A 36 -12.36 6.58 24.81
CA GLU A 36 -13.54 7.46 24.79
C GLU A 36 -14.80 6.69 24.38
N THR A 37 -14.66 5.44 23.92
CA THR A 37 -15.74 4.62 23.38
C THR A 37 -15.67 3.18 23.95
N PRO A 38 -16.05 2.98 25.22
CA PRO A 38 -15.97 1.68 25.87
C PRO A 38 -16.75 0.59 25.10
N GLY A 39 -16.10 -0.54 24.85
CA GLY A 39 -16.70 -1.69 24.15
C GLY A 39 -16.70 -1.59 22.63
N VAL A 40 -16.15 -0.52 22.04
CA VAL A 40 -16.03 -0.37 20.58
C VAL A 40 -14.58 -0.56 20.16
N GLU A 41 -14.35 -1.44 19.18
CA GLU A 41 -13.04 -1.56 18.54
C GLU A 41 -12.98 -0.64 17.32
N LEU A 42 -11.98 0.25 17.29
CA LEU A 42 -11.82 1.22 16.22
C LEU A 42 -10.64 0.85 15.33
N TYR A 43 -10.90 0.74 14.02
CA TYR A 43 -9.89 0.44 13.01
C TYR A 43 -9.92 1.50 11.91
N ALA A 44 -8.75 2.03 11.56
CA ALA A 44 -8.56 2.88 10.40
C ALA A 44 -8.05 2.05 9.22
N LYS A 45 -8.70 2.16 8.06
CA LYS A 45 -8.19 1.60 6.81
C LYS A 45 -7.18 2.58 6.20
N ALA A 46 -5.92 2.18 6.13
CA ALA A 46 -4.82 3.08 5.75
C ALA A 46 -4.70 3.31 4.23
N GLU A 47 -5.75 3.80 3.58
CA GLU A 47 -5.79 4.03 2.12
C GLU A 47 -4.79 5.10 1.63
N TRP A 48 -4.17 5.88 2.52
CA TRP A 48 -3.06 6.76 2.15
C TRP A 48 -1.79 6.00 1.75
N GLN A 49 -1.72 4.70 2.02
CA GLN A 49 -0.59 3.84 1.65
C GLN A 49 -0.70 3.29 0.22
N ASN A 50 -1.78 3.58 -0.52
CA ASN A 50 -1.78 3.30 -1.95
C ASN A 50 -0.70 4.17 -2.65
N PRO A 51 -0.13 3.75 -3.79
CA PRO A 51 0.98 4.45 -4.47
C PRO A 51 0.76 5.93 -4.80
N GLY A 52 -0.47 6.32 -5.14
CA GLY A 52 -0.92 7.70 -5.38
C GLY A 52 -1.37 8.43 -4.11
N GLY A 53 -1.21 7.81 -2.94
CA GLY A 53 -1.35 8.46 -1.63
C GLY A 53 -2.79 8.61 -1.16
N SER A 54 -3.77 8.02 -1.85
CA SER A 54 -5.17 8.15 -1.45
C SER A 54 -6.04 6.98 -1.89
N VAL A 55 -7.30 6.99 -1.45
CA VAL A 55 -8.31 6.02 -1.87
C VAL A 55 -8.66 6.12 -3.37
N LYS A 56 -8.35 7.25 -4.03
CA LYS A 56 -8.71 7.50 -5.44
C LYS A 56 -8.02 6.52 -6.40
N ASP A 57 -6.87 5.99 -6.01
CA ASP A 57 -6.10 5.02 -6.78
C ASP A 57 -6.94 3.80 -7.16
N ARG A 58 -7.82 3.34 -6.25
CA ARG A 58 -8.72 2.21 -6.52
C ARG A 58 -9.69 2.49 -7.66
N ALA A 59 -10.21 3.72 -7.74
CA ALA A 59 -11.11 4.09 -8.82
C ALA A 59 -10.32 4.26 -10.12
N ALA A 60 -9.15 4.91 -10.07
CA ALA A 60 -8.28 5.08 -11.24
C ALA A 60 -7.90 3.72 -11.86
N ALA A 61 -7.50 2.75 -11.05
CA ALA A 61 -7.14 1.39 -11.48
C ALA A 61 -8.30 0.56 -12.07
N ARG A 62 -9.55 1.01 -11.90
CA ARG A 62 -10.75 0.31 -12.40
C ARG A 62 -11.35 0.97 -13.64
N MET A 63 -10.91 2.19 -13.95
CA MET A 63 -11.35 2.92 -15.14
C MET A 63 -10.45 2.67 -16.35
N ILE A 64 -9.21 2.23 -16.11
CA ILE A 64 -8.22 1.84 -17.12
C ILE A 64 -8.16 0.33 -17.26
#